data_AF-A0A2D4R0G2-F1
#
_entry.id   AF-A0A2D4R0G2-F1
#
_cell.length_a   1.000
_cell.length_b   1.000
_cell.length_c   1.000
_cell.angle_alpha   90.00
_cell.angle_beta   90.00
_cell.angle_gamma   90.00
#
_symmetry.space_group_name_H-M   'P 1'
#
loop_
_entity.id
_entity.type
_entity.pdbx_description
1 polymer ?
#
loop_
_entity_poly.entity_id
_entity_poly.type
_entity_poly.pdbx_seq_one_letter_code
_entity_poly.pdbx_strand_id
1 'polypeptide(L)'
;MTNDKELSDLKLERKECPKCGAIWINGKHMFSGTAASYDRSEVDLAGLVCNKLGDETCINPSKGIEGGQTWERRAGYIEGAIAAKKGMLEDMRDQFGDL
;
A
#
# COMPACT_ATOMS: atom_id res chain seq x y z
N MET A 1 44.86 24.47 -17.43
CA MET A 1 44.29 23.42 -16.58
C MET A 1 42.88 23.18 -17.08
N THR A 2 42.62 22.04 -17.73
CA THR A 2 41.27 21.65 -18.13
C THR A 2 40.51 21.31 -16.85
N ASN A 3 39.38 21.97 -16.65
CA ASN A 3 38.49 21.71 -15.52
C ASN A 3 37.63 20.51 -15.90
N ASP A 4 38.24 19.32 -15.87
CA ASP A 4 37.58 18.04 -16.14
C ASP A 4 36.74 17.66 -14.91
N LYS A 5 35.65 18.40 -14.71
CA LYS A 5 34.63 18.06 -13.71
C LYS A 5 33.81 16.89 -14.25
N GLU A 6 34.02 15.73 -13.68
CA GLU A 6 33.13 14.57 -13.81
C GLU A 6 31.72 14.98 -13.37
N LEU A 7 30.78 15.03 -14.31
CA LEU A 7 29.35 15.27 -14.04
C LEU A 7 28.63 13.93 -14.03
N SER A 8 27.81 13.68 -13.01
CA SER A 8 27.01 12.46 -12.94
C SER A 8 25.91 12.47 -14.01
N ASP A 9 25.65 11.33 -14.66
CA ASP A 9 24.49 11.09 -15.54
C ASP A 9 23.16 10.93 -14.77
N LEU A 10 22.96 11.74 -13.71
CA LEU A 10 21.76 11.69 -12.89
C LEU A 10 20.51 11.92 -13.76
N LYS A 11 19.68 10.89 -13.86
CA LYS A 11 18.38 10.94 -14.55
C LYS A 11 17.27 10.61 -13.56
N LEU A 12 16.18 11.37 -13.66
CA LEU A 12 14.96 11.14 -12.90
C LEU A 12 13.86 10.68 -13.88
N GLU A 13 13.40 9.46 -13.72
CA GLU A 13 12.28 8.89 -14.48
C GLU A 13 11.05 8.79 -13.57
N ARG A 14 9.91 9.31 -14.04
CA ARG A 14 8.61 9.16 -13.39
C ARG A 14 7.67 8.42 -14.34
N LYS A 15 7.12 7.31 -13.88
CA LYS A 15 6.01 6.60 -14.55
C LYS A 15 4.79 6.64 -13.68
N GLU A 16 3.64 6.79 -14.29
CA GLU A 16 2.35 6.78 -13.62
C GLU A 16 1.44 5.79 -14.32
N CYS A 17 0.79 4.93 -13.54
CA CYS A 17 -0.14 3.96 -14.07
C CYS A 17 -1.44 4.68 -14.47
N PRO A 18 -1.86 4.62 -15.76
CA PRO A 18 -3.08 5.29 -16.21
C PRO A 18 -4.35 4.67 -15.60
N LYS A 19 -4.25 3.45 -15.05
CA LYS A 19 -5.39 2.73 -14.52
C LYS A 19 -5.59 2.88 -13.01
N CYS A 20 -4.54 2.67 -12.21
CA CYS A 20 -4.63 2.75 -10.74
C CYS A 20 -4.02 4.04 -10.16
N GLY A 21 -3.41 4.90 -10.99
CA GLY A 21 -2.79 6.16 -10.54
C GLY A 21 -1.50 6.00 -9.73
N ALA A 22 -1.00 4.77 -9.54
CA ALA A 22 0.24 4.52 -8.82
C ALA A 22 1.44 5.11 -9.57
N ILE A 23 2.45 5.55 -8.81
CA ILE A 23 3.62 6.26 -9.34
C ILE A 23 4.88 5.43 -9.07
N TRP A 24 5.77 5.39 -10.06
CA TRP A 24 7.12 4.86 -9.95
C TRP A 24 8.12 5.96 -10.23
N ILE A 25 9.09 6.12 -9.32
CA ILE A 25 10.23 7.03 -9.50
C ILE A 25 11.48 6.18 -9.58
N ASN A 26 12.21 6.27 -10.69
CA ASN A 26 13.39 5.43 -10.98
C ASN A 26 13.12 3.94 -10.73
N GLY A 27 11.96 3.46 -11.20
CA GLY A 27 11.53 2.07 -11.05
C GLY A 27 11.05 1.67 -9.65
N LYS A 28 11.05 2.58 -8.67
CA LYS A 28 10.55 2.30 -7.31
C LYS A 28 9.12 2.80 -7.12
N HIS A 29 8.22 1.90 -6.77
CA HIS A 29 6.83 2.24 -6.49
C HIS A 29 6.70 3.16 -5.26
N MET A 30 5.81 4.14 -5.36
CA MET A 30 5.48 5.12 -4.32
C MET A 30 3.95 5.19 -4.17
N PHE A 31 3.44 4.98 -2.96
CA PHE A 31 2.02 5.18 -2.69
C PHE A 31 1.65 6.67 -2.80
N SER A 32 0.60 6.98 -3.57
CA SER A 32 0.04 8.32 -3.65
C SER A 32 -0.46 8.79 -2.27
N GLY A 33 -0.17 10.04 -1.92
CA GLY A 33 -0.60 10.67 -0.66
C GLY A 33 0.40 10.50 0.50
N THR A 34 0.89 9.28 0.75
CA THR A 34 1.83 9.03 1.87
C THR A 34 3.30 9.04 1.45
N ALA A 35 3.59 8.91 0.15
CA ALA A 35 4.94 8.68 -0.38
C ALA A 35 5.64 7.45 0.21
N ALA A 36 4.89 6.51 0.81
CA ALA A 36 5.45 5.28 1.34
C ALA A 36 6.00 4.41 0.18
N SER A 37 7.18 3.84 0.38
CA SER A 37 7.87 3.02 -0.63
C SER A 37 8.76 1.96 0.02
N TYR A 38 8.55 0.71 -0.39
CA TYR A 38 9.23 -0.47 0.16
C TYR A 38 9.13 -1.63 -0.82
N ASP A 39 9.97 -2.66 -0.65
CA ASP A 39 10.19 -3.72 -1.64
C ASP A 39 8.94 -4.53 -2.01
N ARG A 40 7.97 -4.64 -1.09
CA ARG A 40 6.72 -5.38 -1.29
C ARG A 40 5.53 -4.50 -1.69
N SER A 41 5.76 -3.20 -1.88
CA SER A 41 4.67 -2.23 -2.08
C SER A 41 3.88 -2.46 -3.37
N GLU A 42 4.50 -3.04 -4.41
CA GLU A 42 3.83 -3.39 -5.66
C GLU A 42 2.84 -4.56 -5.50
N VAL A 43 3.20 -5.57 -4.70
CA VAL A 43 2.33 -6.71 -4.37
C VAL A 43 1.18 -6.25 -3.49
N ASP A 44 1.44 -5.35 -2.53
CA ASP A 44 0.38 -4.75 -1.72
C ASP A 44 -0.57 -3.90 -2.57
N LEU A 45 -0.05 -3.10 -3.50
CA LEU A 45 -0.87 -2.36 -4.46
C LEU A 45 -1.70 -3.32 -5.33
N ALA A 46 -1.14 -4.46 -5.73
CA ALA A 46 -1.84 -5.46 -6.52
C ALA A 46 -3.05 -6.03 -5.78
N GLY A 47 -2.86 -6.46 -4.52
CA GLY A 47 -3.93 -6.97 -3.67
C GLY A 47 -4.98 -5.93 -3.26
N LEU A 48 -4.58 -4.66 -3.09
CA LEU A 48 -5.51 -3.59 -2.70
C LEU A 48 -6.32 -3.03 -3.88
N VAL A 49 -5.74 -2.98 -5.08
CA VAL A 49 -6.34 -2.26 -6.23
C VAL A 49 -6.22 -3.05 -7.53
N CYS A 50 -5.01 -3.39 -7.99
CA CYS A 50 -4.79 -3.79 -9.39
C CYS A 50 -5.44 -5.12 -9.77
N ASN A 51 -5.51 -6.10 -8.85
CA ASN A 51 -6.07 -7.42 -9.16
C ASN A 51 -7.58 -7.36 -9.41
N LYS A 52 -8.28 -6.41 -8.76
CA LYS A 52 -9.72 -6.25 -8.89
C LYS A 52 -10.11 -5.19 -9.94
N LEU A 53 -9.36 -4.10 -10.03
CA LEU A 53 -9.75 -2.90 -10.79
C LEU A 53 -8.82 -2.58 -11.96
N GLY A 54 -7.68 -3.27 -12.08
CA GLY A 54 -6.74 -3.06 -13.18
C GLY A 54 -7.19 -3.77 -14.46
N ASP A 55 -7.03 -3.11 -15.60
CA ASP A 55 -7.19 -3.71 -16.95
C ASP A 55 -5.81 -3.87 -17.62
N GLU A 56 -5.80 -4.15 -18.93
CA GLU A 56 -4.59 -4.30 -19.75
C GLU A 56 -3.66 -3.06 -19.77
N THR A 57 -4.16 -1.88 -19.38
CA THR A 57 -3.37 -0.64 -19.29
C THR A 57 -2.66 -0.48 -17.95
N CYS A 58 -2.91 -1.36 -16.97
CA CYS A 58 -2.28 -1.30 -15.66
C CYS A 58 -0.81 -1.76 -15.73
N ILE A 59 0.11 -0.86 -15.40
CA ILE A 59 1.57 -1.10 -15.49
C ILE A 59 2.19 -1.70 -14.23
N ASN A 60 1.40 -2.01 -13.19
CA ASN A 60 1.95 -2.62 -11.99
C ASN A 60 2.53 -4.00 -12.34
N PRO A 61 3.85 -4.25 -12.19
CA PRO A 61 4.46 -5.52 -12.54
C PRO A 61 3.94 -6.68 -11.66
N SER A 62 3.36 -6.39 -10.50
CA SER A 62 2.77 -7.38 -9.61
C SER A 62 1.28 -7.65 -9.85
N LYS A 63 0.66 -7.05 -10.89
CA LYS A 63 -0.76 -7.34 -11.20
C LYS A 63 -0.95 -8.83 -11.52
N GLY A 64 -1.94 -9.45 -10.88
CA GLY A 64 -2.23 -10.88 -10.98
C GLY A 64 -1.49 -11.73 -9.95
N ILE A 65 -0.53 -11.16 -9.21
CA ILE A 65 0.12 -11.86 -8.09
C ILE A 65 -0.80 -11.79 -6.88
N GLU A 66 -1.09 -12.96 -6.30
CA GLU A 66 -1.79 -13.06 -5.02
C GLU A 66 -0.85 -12.87 -3.83
N GLY A 67 -1.36 -12.25 -2.76
CA GLY A 67 -0.63 -11.99 -1.53
C GLY A 67 -0.62 -10.52 -1.13
N GLY A 68 0.31 -10.15 -0.25
CA GLY A 68 0.45 -8.78 0.25
C GLY A 68 -0.72 -8.34 1.14
N GLN A 69 -1.13 -7.09 0.97
CA GLN A 69 -2.29 -6.46 1.58
C GLN A 69 -3.52 -6.61 0.69
N THR A 70 -4.65 -6.98 1.28
CA THR A 70 -5.96 -7.00 0.63
C THR A 70 -6.98 -6.28 1.50
N TRP A 71 -8.10 -5.85 0.91
CA TRP A 71 -9.19 -5.24 1.67
C TRP A 71 -9.83 -6.23 2.64
N GLU A 72 -9.96 -7.49 2.23
CA GLU A 72 -10.54 -8.57 3.01
C GLU A 72 -9.70 -8.85 4.27
N ARG A 73 -8.37 -8.93 4.12
CA ARG A 73 -7.46 -9.11 5.26
C ARG A 73 -7.53 -7.94 6.24
N ARG A 74 -7.60 -6.71 5.72
CA ARG A 74 -7.68 -5.49 6.53
C ARG A 74 -9.01 -5.39 7.26
N ALA A 75 -10.12 -5.71 6.58
CA ALA A 75 -11.45 -5.75 7.18
C ALA A 75 -11.51 -6.77 8.32
N GLY A 76 -11.05 -8.01 8.08
CA GLY A 76 -11.05 -9.06 9.12
C GLY A 76 -10.21 -8.68 10.35
N TYR A 77 -9.08 -8.01 10.18
CA TYR A 77 -8.30 -7.48 11.30
C TYR A 77 -9.07 -6.43 12.12
N ILE A 78 -9.71 -5.47 11.43
CA ILE A 78 -10.49 -4.40 12.08
C ILE A 78 -11.70 -5.00 12.81
N GLU A 79 -12.44 -5.90 12.17
CA GLU A 79 -13.59 -6.59 12.75
C GLU A 79 -13.21 -7.36 14.02
N GLY A 80 -12.11 -8.13 13.96
CA GLY A 80 -11.60 -8.84 15.13
C GLY A 80 -11.21 -7.90 16.28
N ALA A 81 -10.54 -6.79 15.96
CA ALA A 81 -10.15 -5.79 16.96
C ALA A 81 -11.38 -5.11 17.59
N ILE A 82 -12.40 -4.79 16.80
CA ILE A 82 -13.66 -4.22 17.30
C ILE A 82 -14.39 -5.23 18.18
N ALA A 83 -14.50 -6.49 17.75
CA ALA A 83 -15.15 -7.55 18.51
C ALA A 83 -14.48 -7.75 19.88
N ALA A 84 -13.15 -7.82 19.91
CA ALA A 84 -12.39 -7.94 21.16
C ALA A 84 -12.64 -6.75 22.09
N LYS A 85 -12.57 -5.52 21.58
CA LYS A 85 -12.85 -4.31 22.39
C LYS A 85 -14.29 -4.26 22.89
N LYS A 86 -15.25 -4.66 22.06
CA LYS A 86 -16.66 -4.70 22.45
C LYS A 86 -16.88 -5.69 23.60
N GLY A 87 -16.31 -6.89 23.52
CA GLY A 87 -16.37 -7.87 24.61
C GLY A 87 -15.79 -7.32 25.91
N MET A 88 -14.61 -6.69 25.86
CA MET A 88 -14.01 -6.06 27.04
C MET A 88 -14.89 -4.95 27.65
N LEU A 89 -15.57 -4.16 26.83
CA LEU A 89 -16.47 -3.11 27.30
C LEU A 89 -17.74 -3.69 27.93
N GLU A 90 -18.27 -4.78 27.37
CA GLU A 90 -19.40 -5.52 27.92
C GLU A 90 -19.04 -6.13 29.28
N ASP A 91 -17.88 -6.79 29.39
CA ASP A 91 -17.38 -7.35 30.65
C ASP A 91 -17.22 -6.27 31.74
N MET A 92 -16.68 -5.10 31.37
CA MET A 92 -16.53 -3.97 32.30
C MET A 92 -17.89 -3.42 32.74
N ARG A 93 -18.85 -3.30 31.81
CA ARG A 93 -20.21 -2.88 32.15
C ARG A 93 -20.87 -3.87 33.10
N ASP A 94 -20.72 -5.16 32.87
CA ASP A 94 -21.35 -6.18 33.70
C ASP A 94 -20.68 -6.26 35.10
N GLN A 95 -19.38 -5.93 35.21
CA GLN A 95 -18.67 -5.88 36.49
C GLN A 95 -18.95 -4.61 37.32
N PHE A 96 -19.19 -3.46 36.68
CA PHE A 96 -19.24 -2.15 37.35
C PHE A 96 -20.53 -1.35 37.08
N GLY A 97 -21.49 -1.88 36.32
CA GLY A 97 -22.68 -1.15 35.88
C GLY A 97 -23.71 -0.85 36.97
N ASP A 98 -23.65 -1.57 38.10
CA ASP A 98 -24.55 -1.42 39.24
C ASP A 98 -23.92 -0.63 40.41
N LEU A 99 -22.71 -0.07 40.24
CA LEU A 99 -22.06 0.85 41.19
C LEU A 99 -22.43 2.31 40.89
#